data_AF-A0A7V4YW87-F1
#
_entry.id   AF-A0A7V4YW87-F1
#
_cell.length_a   1.000
_cell.length_b   1.000
_cell.length_c   1.000
_cell.angle_alpha   90.00
_cell.angle_beta   90.00
_cell.angle_gamma   90.00
#
_symmetry.space_group_name_H-M   'P 1'
#
loop_
_entity.id
_entity.type
_entity.pdbx_description
1 polymer ?
#
loop_
_entity_poly.entity_id
_entity_poly.type
_entity_poly.pdbx_seq_one_letter_code
_entity_poly.pdbx_strand_id
1 'polypeptide(L)' 'MNILVTGGAGFIGSHTIVALAEAGFTPVILDDFSNSDRSVMRGLEKIL' A
#
# COMPACT_ATOMS: atom_id res chain seq x y z
N MET A 1 1.69 -15.30 0.23
CA MET A 1 2.42 -14.99 1.49
C MET A 1 2.02 -13.59 1.92
N ASN A 2 1.68 -13.40 3.19
CA ASN A 2 1.26 -12.09 3.70
C ASN A 2 2.48 -11.23 4.04
N ILE A 3 2.49 -9.97 3.63
CA ILE A 3 3.58 -9.02 3.90
C ILE A 3 3.00 -7.76 4.53
N LEU A 4 3.36 -7.47 5.77
CA LEU A 4 2.96 -6.22 6.43
C LEU A 4 3.85 -5.07 5.94
N VAL A 5 3.23 -4.02 5.41
CA VAL A 5 3.91 -2.80 4.95
C VAL A 5 3.47 -1.64 5.84
N THR A 6 4.39 -1.19 6.70
CA THR A 6 4.22 0.01 7.51
C THR A 6 4.44 1.26 6.68
N GLY A 7 3.59 2.28 6.83
CA GLY A 7 3.64 3.47 5.97
C GLY A 7 3.14 3.20 4.55
N GLY A 8 2.29 2.16 4.37
CA GLY A 8 1.83 1.70 3.06
C GLY A 8 0.94 2.68 2.29
N ALA A 9 0.38 3.69 2.94
CA ALA A 9 -0.35 4.78 2.27
C ALA A 9 0.57 5.96 1.89
N GLY A 10 1.86 5.93 2.24
CA GLY A 10 2.85 6.90 1.78
C GLY A 10 3.21 6.74 0.30
N PHE A 11 4.01 7.66 -0.24
CA PHE A 11 4.45 7.64 -1.64
C PHE A 11 5.20 6.33 -1.97
N ILE A 12 6.25 6.01 -1.22
CA ILE A 12 7.04 4.78 -1.47
C ILE A 12 6.23 3.53 -1.11
N GLY A 13 5.50 3.57 0.00
CA GLY A 13 4.68 2.47 0.48
C GLY A 13 3.66 2.01 -0.57
N SER A 14 2.89 2.93 -1.12
CA SER A 14 1.82 2.62 -2.07
C SER A 14 2.33 2.00 -3.37
N HIS A 15 3.46 2.47 -3.89
CA HIS A 15 4.11 1.84 -5.05
C HIS A 15 4.63 0.44 -4.71
N THR A 16 5.15 0.25 -3.50
CA THR A 16 5.59 -1.07 -3.02
C THR A 16 4.42 -2.06 -2.91
N ILE A 17 3.25 -1.60 -2.46
CA ILE A 17 2.03 -2.43 -2.41
C ILE A 17 1.69 -2.98 -3.80
N VAL A 18 1.69 -2.13 -4.83
CA VAL A 18 1.39 -2.55 -6.21
C VAL A 18 2.39 -3.60 -6.68
N ALA A 19 3.69 -3.34 -6.54
CA ALA A 19 4.73 -4.27 -6.96
C ALA A 19 4.65 -5.63 -6.22
N LEU A 20 4.33 -5.62 -4.92
CA LEU A 20 4.13 -6.84 -4.14
C LEU A 20 2.92 -7.63 -4.61
N ALA A 21 1.79 -6.96 -4.89
CA ALA A 21 0.59 -7.59 -5.41
C ALA A 21 0.82 -8.21 -6.79
N GLU A 22 1.48 -7.48 -7.71
CA GLU A 22 1.85 -7.97 -9.04
C GLU A 22 2.80 -9.18 -8.99
N ALA A 23 3.66 -9.26 -7.98
CA ALA A 23 4.53 -10.41 -7.73
C ALA A 23 3.81 -11.61 -7.07
N GLY A 24 2.49 -11.53 -6.85
CA GLY A 24 1.68 -12.60 -6.27
C GLY A 24 1.73 -12.68 -4.74
N PHE A 25 2.24 -11.64 -4.06
CA PHE A 25 2.15 -11.53 -2.62
C PHE A 25 0.83 -10.89 -2.17
N THR A 26 0.51 -11.03 -0.89
CA THR A 26 -0.66 -10.39 -0.28
C THR A 26 -0.18 -9.31 0.67
N PRO A 27 0.02 -8.08 0.19
CA PRO A 27 0.43 -6.98 1.06
C PRO A 27 -0.70 -6.57 2.02
N VAL A 28 -0.35 -6.24 3.25
CA VAL A 28 -1.24 -5.73 4.29
C VAL A 28 -0.72 -4.37 4.71
N ILE A 29 -1.55 -3.33 4.60
CA ILE A 29 -1.15 -1.95 4.90
C ILE A 29 -1.38 -1.64 6.38
N LEU A 30 -0.36 -1.07 7.03
CA LEU A 30 -0.49 -0.40 8.32
C LEU A 30 0.04 1.03 8.18
N ASP A 31 -0.83 2.01 8.36
CA ASP A 31 -0.47 3.43 8.20
C ASP A 31 -1.27 4.27 9.21
N ASP A 32 -0.61 5.26 9.82
CA ASP A 32 -1.21 6.17 10.80
C ASP A 32 -1.68 7.49 10.17
N PHE A 33 -1.41 7.69 8.87
CA PHE A 33 -1.70 8.91 8.12
C PHE A 33 -1.03 10.18 8.65
N SER A 34 0.06 10.07 9.41
CA SER A 34 0.79 11.22 9.95
C SER A 34 1.46 12.08 8.87
N ASN A 35 1.90 11.45 7.77
CA ASN A 35 2.51 12.10 6.60
C ASN A 35 2.03 11.49 5.26
N SER A 36 0.83 10.91 5.25
CA SER A 36 0.24 10.28 4.08
C SER A 36 -1.21 10.74 3.89
N ASP A 37 -1.76 10.55 2.69
CA ASP A 37 -3.10 11.01 2.35
C ASP A 37 -4.04 9.82 2.11
N ARG A 38 -5.24 9.85 2.71
CA ARG A 38 -6.25 8.79 2.57
C ARG A 38 -6.71 8.59 1.12
N SER A 39 -6.52 9.56 0.24
CA SER A 39 -6.78 9.45 -1.20
C SER A 39 -5.94 8.36 -1.88
N VAL A 40 -4.77 8.04 -1.33
CA VAL A 40 -3.91 6.95 -1.84
C VAL A 40 -4.64 5.61 -1.79
N MET A 41 -5.43 5.35 -0.75
CA MET A 41 -6.24 4.13 -0.65
C MET A 41 -7.24 4.02 -1.81
N ARG A 42 -7.90 5.11 -2.17
CA ARG A 42 -8.80 5.15 -3.35
C ARG A 42 -8.07 4.92 -4.67
N GLY A 43 -6.79 5.31 -4.73
CA GLY A 43 -5.93 5.02 -5.88
C GLY A 43 -5.62 3.53 -5.98
N LEU A 44 -5.18 2.94 -4.87
CA LEU A 44 -4.88 1.52 -4.76
C LEU A 44 -6.11 0.65 -5.08
N GLU A 45 -7.29 0.99 -4.54
CA GLU A 45 -8.57 0.29 -4.83
C GLU A 45 -8.96 0.27 -6.31
N LYS A 46 -8.42 1.18 -7.14
CA LYS A 46 -8.74 1.25 -8.57
C LYS A 46 -7.79 0.45 -9.45
N ILE A 47 -6.58 0.18 -8.97
CA ILE A 47 -5.49 -0.41 -9.77
C ILE A 47 -5.11 -1.82 -9.33
N LEU A 48 -5.57 -2.25 -8.15
CA LEU A 48 -5.46 -3.61 -7.63
C LEU A 48 -6.80 -4.34 -7.82
#